data_AF-A0A7V5EA75-F1
#
_entry.id   AF-A0A7V5EA75-F1
#
_cell.length_a   1.000
_cell.length_b   1.000
_cell.length_c   1.000
_cell.angle_alpha   90.00
_cell.angle_beta   90.00
_cell.angle_gamma   90.00
#
_symmetry.space_group_name_H-M   'P 1'
#
loop_
_entity.id
_entity.type
_entity.pdbx_description
1 polymer ?
#
loop_
_entity_poly.entity_id
_entity_poly.type
_entity_poly.pdbx_seq_one_letter_code
_entity_poly.pdbx_strand_id
1 'polypeptide(L)'
;MGRKCEQFTDADFIAYIQGNCAPEKKEALEAHLKDCFSCNVRMEGLKKGGKAMMESLPAPKVPSDVETQIEKAVMKRFGRAVPFFSTPFWIGMAIGILLFLIIGFVVVSLRGLDWKPEKPITQTQQPSNLLTNQTSVQQEEMKKILERLKSTEEALEKERGTRIERETEIEKLNNLLETTKGDLESVLKAHKDEVEKFSNEKQELSETIKRLQADSDAVKGEKDSLVAKLSETEALMRVLAEKLTEEQATTLELKKQIEDLKRENNKQADELKGLSRQLSDLRSMLRTISDDRLALERQYCAALDVDGDGTLTVGDVDALLRKVAADDEIRYNKALDLNNDGRIDVADALRVMRFLQERKNR
;
A
#
# COMPACT_ATOMS: atom_id res chain seq x y z
N MET A 1 -10.70 -22.27 31.91
CA MET A 1 -11.71 -22.09 30.84
C MET A 1 -11.06 -21.80 29.48
N GLY A 2 -10.08 -22.60 29.01
CA GLY A 2 -9.20 -22.17 27.90
C GLY A 2 -9.00 -23.17 26.75
N ARG A 3 -9.91 -24.11 26.52
CA ARG A 3 -9.68 -25.23 25.57
C ARG A 3 -10.54 -25.28 24.30
N LYS A 4 -11.37 -24.26 24.02
CA LYS A 4 -12.21 -24.24 22.80
C LYS A 4 -11.79 -23.21 21.74
N CYS A 5 -10.81 -22.35 22.02
CA CYS A 5 -10.41 -21.31 21.05
C CYS A 5 -9.69 -21.90 19.82
N GLU A 6 -9.05 -23.06 19.95
CA GLU A 6 -8.37 -23.75 18.84
C GLU A 6 -9.34 -24.34 17.80
N GLN A 7 -10.63 -24.43 18.12
CA GLN A 7 -11.64 -24.96 17.19
C GLN A 7 -12.02 -23.97 16.08
N PHE A 8 -11.70 -22.68 16.25
CA PHE A 8 -12.04 -21.63 15.29
C PHE A 8 -10.77 -21.03 14.71
N THR A 9 -10.59 -21.21 13.41
CA THR A 9 -9.47 -20.63 12.66
C THR A 9 -9.82 -19.21 12.19
N ASP A 10 -8.82 -18.41 11.82
CA ASP A 10 -9.07 -17.08 11.21
C ASP A 10 -9.98 -17.16 9.98
N ALA A 11 -9.89 -18.25 9.21
CA ALA A 11 -10.75 -18.49 8.07
C ALA A 11 -12.24 -18.58 8.46
N ASP A 12 -12.56 -19.18 9.61
CA ASP A 12 -13.93 -19.25 10.11
C ASP A 12 -14.45 -17.86 10.55
N PHE A 13 -13.60 -17.03 11.17
CA PHE A 13 -13.95 -15.64 11.52
C PHE A 13 -14.15 -14.78 10.28
N ILE A 14 -13.31 -14.93 9.25
CA ILE A 14 -13.44 -14.21 7.99
C ILE A 14 -14.71 -14.65 7.24
N ALA A 15 -14.96 -15.95 7.15
CA ALA A 15 -16.18 -16.49 6.54
C ALA A 15 -17.44 -16.01 7.26
N TYR A 16 -17.40 -15.89 8.60
CA TYR A 16 -18.49 -15.30 9.39
C TYR A 16 -18.73 -13.83 9.04
N ILE A 17 -17.68 -13.01 8.99
CA ILE A 17 -17.78 -11.58 8.64
C ILE A 17 -18.30 -11.39 7.20
N GLN A 18 -17.89 -12.25 6.28
CA GLN A 18 -18.32 -12.22 4.88
C GLN A 18 -19.74 -12.79 4.66
N GLY A 19 -20.35 -13.41 5.68
CA GLY A 19 -21.66 -14.05 5.56
C GLY A 19 -21.64 -15.41 4.85
N ASN A 20 -20.47 -16.00 4.62
CA ASN A 20 -20.27 -17.28 3.93
C ASN A 20 -20.09 -18.47 4.89
N CYS A 21 -20.31 -18.27 6.19
CA CYS A 21 -20.17 -19.34 7.19
C CYS A 21 -21.40 -20.27 7.19
N ALA A 22 -21.16 -21.59 7.22
CA ALA A 22 -22.23 -22.59 7.35
C ALA A 22 -23.07 -22.33 8.63
N PRO A 23 -24.40 -22.55 8.61
CA PRO A 23 -25.29 -22.16 9.71
C PRO A 23 -24.92 -22.84 11.04
N GLU A 24 -24.52 -24.11 11.01
CA GLU A 24 -24.07 -24.85 12.19
C GLU A 24 -22.80 -24.24 12.81
N LYS A 25 -21.82 -23.88 11.98
CA LYS A 25 -20.58 -23.22 12.41
C LYS A 25 -20.84 -21.80 12.91
N LYS A 26 -21.79 -21.10 12.29
CA LYS A 26 -22.20 -19.75 12.69
C LYS A 26 -22.75 -19.75 14.12
N GLU A 27 -23.66 -20.66 14.44
CA GLU A 27 -24.25 -20.77 15.77
C GLU A 27 -23.20 -21.16 16.83
N ALA A 28 -22.33 -22.12 16.52
CA ALA A 28 -21.23 -22.50 17.41
C ALA A 28 -20.24 -21.35 17.67
N LEU A 29 -19.92 -20.57 16.63
CA LEU A 29 -19.04 -19.41 16.74
C LEU A 29 -19.70 -18.28 17.55
N GLU A 30 -20.99 -18.01 17.34
CA GLU A 30 -21.75 -17.00 18.10
C GLU A 30 -21.88 -17.36 19.59
N ALA A 31 -22.10 -18.64 19.90
CA ALA A 31 -22.07 -19.13 21.27
C ALA A 31 -20.68 -18.93 21.90
N HIS A 32 -19.61 -19.27 21.17
CA HIS A 32 -18.25 -19.09 21.64
C HIS A 32 -17.87 -17.63 21.85
N LEU A 33 -18.28 -16.73 20.95
CA LEU A 33 -18.01 -15.29 21.04
C LEU A 33 -18.65 -14.62 22.26
N LYS A 34 -19.79 -15.14 22.73
CA LYS A 34 -20.43 -14.68 23.98
C LYS A 34 -19.62 -15.06 25.22
N ASP A 35 -19.00 -16.23 25.20
CA ASP A 35 -18.29 -16.78 26.36
C ASP A 35 -16.79 -16.42 26.38
N CYS A 36 -16.20 -16.09 25.22
CA CYS A 36 -14.76 -15.90 25.06
C CYS A 36 -14.38 -14.48 24.64
N PHE A 37 -13.95 -13.67 25.61
CA PHE A 37 -13.55 -12.29 25.39
C PHE A 37 -12.40 -12.13 24.38
N SER A 38 -11.39 -13.01 24.40
CA SER A 38 -10.23 -12.90 23.50
C SER A 38 -10.61 -13.13 22.02
N CYS A 39 -11.49 -14.09 21.76
CA CYS A 39 -12.03 -14.33 20.41
C CYS A 39 -12.96 -13.19 19.96
N ASN A 40 -13.70 -12.57 20.89
CA ASN A 40 -14.51 -11.39 20.59
C ASN A 40 -13.65 -10.17 20.20
N VAL A 41 -12.57 -9.90 20.95
CA VAL A 41 -11.62 -8.83 20.62
C VAL A 41 -10.95 -9.08 19.26
N ARG A 42 -10.57 -10.33 18.96
CA ARG A 42 -10.03 -10.72 17.65
C ARG A 42 -11.03 -10.49 16.51
N MET A 43 -12.29 -10.84 16.73
CA MET A 43 -13.38 -10.62 15.76
C MET A 43 -13.66 -9.13 15.52
N GLU A 44 -13.66 -8.31 16.57
CA GLU A 44 -13.76 -6.84 16.42
C GLU A 44 -12.57 -6.25 15.66
N GLY A 45 -11.35 -6.76 15.90
CA GLY A 45 -10.16 -6.39 15.15
C GLY A 45 -10.30 -6.67 13.65
N LEU A 46 -10.78 -7.87 13.30
CA LEU A 46 -11.03 -8.25 11.90
C LEU A 46 -12.15 -7.39 11.26
N LYS A 47 -13.21 -7.04 12.00
CA LYS A 47 -14.26 -6.13 11.52
C LYS A 47 -13.72 -4.72 11.25
N LYS A 48 -12.87 -4.19 12.12
CA LYS A 48 -12.22 -2.89 11.93
C LYS A 48 -11.29 -2.89 10.71
N GLY A 49 -10.49 -3.95 10.55
CA GLY A 49 -9.63 -4.13 9.37
C GLY A 49 -10.43 -4.22 8.07
N GLY A 50 -11.51 -5.00 8.06
CA GLY A 50 -12.41 -5.11 6.90
C GLY A 50 -13.09 -3.78 6.56
N LYS A 51 -13.52 -3.00 7.56
CA LYS A 51 -14.09 -1.66 7.34
C LYS A 51 -13.07 -0.70 6.75
N ALA A 52 -11.85 -0.66 7.29
CA ALA A 52 -10.78 0.19 6.76
C ALA A 52 -10.41 -0.17 5.30
N MET A 53 -10.39 -1.47 4.98
CA MET A 53 -10.18 -1.91 3.60
C MET A 53 -11.34 -1.49 2.68
N MET A 54 -12.59 -1.60 3.15
CA MET A 54 -13.76 -1.17 2.38
C MET A 54 -13.80 0.35 2.14
N GLU A 55 -13.34 1.14 3.12
CA GLU A 55 -13.24 2.60 3.04
C GLU A 55 -12.10 3.07 2.11
N SER A 56 -11.08 2.22 1.91
CA SER A 56 -10.00 2.48 0.94
C SER A 56 -10.37 2.17 -0.51
N LEU A 57 -11.45 1.43 -0.75
CA LEU A 57 -11.92 1.17 -2.11
C LEU A 57 -12.62 2.42 -2.68
N PRO A 58 -12.42 2.74 -3.97
CA PRO A 58 -13.08 3.87 -4.59
C PRO A 58 -14.60 3.70 -4.49
N ALA A 59 -15.28 4.74 -4.01
CA ALA A 59 -16.73 4.72 -3.84
C ALA A 59 -17.39 4.28 -5.17
N PRO A 60 -18.20 3.20 -5.17
CA PRO A 60 -18.87 2.78 -6.38
C PRO A 60 -19.78 3.91 -6.86
N LYS A 61 -19.81 4.16 -8.17
CA LYS A 61 -20.75 5.11 -8.77
C LYS A 61 -22.16 4.53 -8.63
N VAL A 62 -22.85 4.92 -7.58
CA VAL A 62 -24.25 4.55 -7.37
C VAL A 62 -25.06 5.30 -8.44
N PRO A 63 -25.92 4.61 -9.22
CA PRO A 63 -26.81 5.28 -10.15
C PRO A 63 -27.72 6.24 -9.40
N SER A 64 -27.90 7.46 -9.90
CA SER A 64 -28.70 8.51 -9.24
C SER A 64 -30.15 8.12 -8.97
N ASP A 65 -30.65 7.08 -9.67
CA ASP A 65 -32.02 6.59 -9.51
C ASP A 65 -32.20 5.64 -8.31
N VAL A 66 -31.11 5.09 -7.76
CA VAL A 66 -31.16 4.18 -6.61
C VAL A 66 -31.46 4.95 -5.33
N GLU A 67 -30.92 6.16 -5.18
CA GLU A 67 -31.17 7.03 -4.02
C GLU A 67 -32.65 7.42 -3.95
N THR A 68 -33.23 7.85 -5.08
CA THR A 68 -34.66 8.15 -5.20
C THR A 68 -35.56 6.92 -4.99
N GLN A 69 -35.13 5.73 -5.41
CA GLN A 69 -35.88 4.49 -5.15
C GLN A 69 -35.84 4.10 -3.67
N ILE A 70 -34.70 4.26 -3.00
CA ILE A 70 -34.56 4.01 -1.56
C ILE A 70 -35.37 5.02 -0.76
N GLU A 71 -35.29 6.32 -1.07
CA GLU A 71 -36.10 7.34 -0.41
C GLU A 71 -37.60 7.07 -0.56
N LYS A 72 -38.07 6.72 -1.76
CA LYS A 72 -39.47 6.35 -1.99
C LYS A 72 -39.85 5.09 -1.21
N ALA A 73 -38.98 4.08 -1.12
CA ALA A 73 -39.25 2.86 -0.37
C ALA A 73 -39.27 3.10 1.15
N VAL A 74 -38.37 3.93 1.68
CA VAL A 74 -38.32 4.32 3.09
C VAL A 74 -39.51 5.19 3.45
N MET A 75 -39.84 6.20 2.64
CA MET A 75 -41.05 7.01 2.79
C MET A 75 -42.33 6.16 2.70
N LYS A 76 -42.37 5.14 1.85
CA LYS A 76 -43.54 4.25 1.77
C LYS A 76 -43.68 3.34 3.00
N ARG A 77 -42.57 2.99 3.65
CA ARG A 77 -42.55 2.12 4.85
C ARG A 77 -42.71 2.88 6.17
N PHE A 78 -42.26 4.14 6.20
CA PHE A 78 -42.32 5.03 7.37
C PHE A 78 -43.27 6.22 7.20
N GLY A 79 -44.02 6.27 6.10
CA GLY A 79 -44.93 7.35 5.70
C GLY A 79 -46.23 7.44 6.49
N ARG A 80 -46.15 7.39 7.81
CA ARG A 80 -47.13 8.05 8.68
C ARG A 80 -46.35 9.11 9.46
N ALA A 81 -46.64 10.36 9.13
CA ALA A 81 -46.06 11.56 9.72
C ALA A 81 -45.83 11.40 11.24
N VAL A 82 -44.56 11.42 11.63
CA VAL A 82 -44.19 11.69 13.02
C VAL A 82 -43.63 13.11 13.03
N PRO A 83 -44.45 14.14 13.34
CA PRO A 83 -43.87 15.42 13.68
C PRO A 83 -43.17 15.25 15.04
N PHE A 84 -42.14 16.05 15.33
CA PHE A 84 -41.62 16.31 16.69
C PHE A 84 -40.49 15.47 17.35
N PHE A 85 -39.67 14.67 16.63
CA PHE A 85 -38.56 13.93 17.28
C PHE A 85 -37.14 14.21 16.73
N SER A 86 -36.77 15.48 16.52
CA SER A 86 -35.34 15.85 16.36
C SER A 86 -34.78 16.73 17.47
N THR A 87 -35.57 17.09 18.48
CA THR A 87 -35.03 17.64 19.73
C THR A 87 -35.04 16.53 20.79
N PRO A 88 -33.93 16.31 21.51
CA PRO A 88 -33.89 15.31 22.58
C PRO A 88 -34.99 15.65 23.59
N PHE A 89 -35.84 14.67 23.90
CA PHE A 89 -37.01 14.75 24.78
C PHE A 89 -36.79 15.54 26.09
N TRP A 90 -35.55 15.55 26.60
CA TRP A 90 -35.13 16.29 27.78
C TRP A 90 -35.21 17.82 27.64
N ILE A 91 -35.01 18.39 26.45
CA ILE A 91 -35.10 19.84 26.23
C ILE A 91 -36.54 20.33 26.40
N GLY A 92 -37.52 19.54 25.94
CA GLY A 92 -38.94 19.85 26.15
C GLY A 92 -39.34 19.84 27.63
N MET A 93 -38.83 18.88 28.40
CA MET A 93 -39.04 18.82 29.85
C MET A 93 -38.43 20.01 30.59
N ALA A 94 -37.20 20.41 30.23
CA ALA A 94 -36.51 21.55 30.85
C ALA A 94 -37.27 22.87 30.62
N ILE A 95 -37.78 23.11 29.41
CA ILE A 95 -38.58 24.29 29.09
C ILE A 95 -39.93 24.26 29.84
N GLY A 96 -40.55 23.09 29.96
CA GLY A 96 -41.79 22.92 30.73
C GLY A 96 -41.64 23.27 32.22
N ILE A 97 -40.56 22.79 32.85
CA ILE A 97 -40.26 23.08 34.27
C ILE A 97 -39.97 24.58 34.47
N LEU A 98 -39.20 25.19 33.57
CA LEU A 98 -38.88 26.62 33.64
C LEU A 98 -40.14 27.48 33.57
N LEU A 99 -41.05 27.19 32.64
CA LEU A 99 -42.33 27.90 32.53
C LEU A 99 -43.20 27.71 33.77
N PHE A 100 -43.22 26.51 34.35
CA PHE A 100 -43.98 26.23 35.57
C PHE A 100 -43.47 27.04 36.78
N LEU A 101 -42.15 27.16 36.93
CA LEU A 101 -41.54 27.97 37.99
C LEU A 101 -41.81 29.47 37.81
N ILE A 102 -41.75 29.98 36.58
CA ILE A 102 -42.06 31.38 36.29
C ILE A 102 -43.53 31.70 36.61
N ILE A 103 -44.46 30.83 36.20
CA ILE A 103 -45.89 31.00 36.49
C ILE A 103 -46.14 30.92 38.00
N GLY A 104 -45.53 29.97 38.72
CA GLY A 104 -45.63 29.86 40.16
C GLY A 104 -45.13 31.12 40.89
N PHE A 105 -43.98 31.66 40.47
CA PHE A 105 -43.42 32.88 41.04
C PHE A 105 -44.32 34.10 40.80
N VAL A 106 -44.90 34.23 39.61
CA VAL A 106 -45.84 35.32 39.28
C VAL A 106 -47.13 35.20 40.09
N VAL A 107 -47.68 34.01 40.29
CA VAL A 107 -48.90 33.81 41.11
C VAL A 107 -48.65 34.12 42.59
N VAL A 108 -47.50 33.72 43.13
CA VAL A 108 -47.12 34.04 44.52
C VAL A 108 -46.87 35.53 44.69
N SER A 109 -46.25 36.18 43.71
CA SER A 109 -45.98 37.63 43.76
C SER A 109 -47.24 38.48 43.58
N LEU A 110 -48.22 38.00 42.80
CA LEU A 110 -49.49 38.72 42.60
C LEU A 110 -50.51 38.48 43.71
N ARG A 111 -50.43 37.36 44.46
CA ARG A 111 -51.20 37.16 45.69
C ARG A 111 -50.48 37.75 46.89
N GLY A 112 -50.36 39.08 46.89
CA GLY A 112 -49.89 39.85 48.04
C GLY A 112 -50.48 39.33 49.35
N LEU A 113 -49.58 39.03 50.28
CA LEU A 113 -49.85 38.69 51.68
C LEU A 113 -50.57 39.86 52.38
N ASP A 114 -51.89 39.94 52.21
CA ASP A 114 -52.76 40.81 53.01
C ASP A 114 -52.99 40.14 54.39
N TRP A 115 -51.99 40.25 55.27
CA TRP A 115 -52.17 39.96 56.69
C TRP A 115 -52.88 41.16 57.36
N LYS A 116 -54.20 41.03 57.56
CA LYS A 116 -55.00 41.99 58.34
C LYS A 116 -54.83 41.73 59.85
N PRO A 117 -54.40 42.73 60.65
CA PRO A 117 -54.49 42.63 62.10
C PRO A 117 -55.94 42.85 62.59
N GLU A 118 -56.36 42.03 63.54
CA GLU A 118 -57.66 42.09 64.23
C GLU A 118 -57.86 43.39 65.02
N LYS A 119 -59.12 43.85 65.07
CA LYS A 119 -59.57 45.07 65.74
C LYS A 119 -59.62 44.89 67.27
N PRO A 120 -59.35 45.95 68.06
CA PRO A 120 -59.65 45.96 69.49
C PRO A 120 -61.16 46.14 69.74
N ILE A 121 -61.70 45.34 70.65
CA ILE A 121 -63.09 45.38 71.13
C ILE A 121 -63.21 46.48 72.18
N THR A 122 -64.01 47.51 71.87
CA THR A 122 -64.35 48.61 72.77
C THR A 122 -65.53 48.23 73.68
N GLN A 123 -65.41 48.56 74.96
CA GLN A 123 -66.36 48.29 76.03
C GLN A 123 -67.71 49.04 75.90
N THR A 124 -68.70 48.36 76.48
CA THR A 124 -70.12 48.63 76.72
C THR A 124 -70.43 49.95 77.44
N GLN A 125 -71.56 50.58 77.08
CA GLN A 125 -72.34 51.41 78.00
C GLN A 125 -73.76 50.81 78.14
N GLN A 126 -74.19 50.59 79.39
CA GLN A 126 -75.60 50.46 79.76
C GLN A 126 -75.83 51.24 81.07
N PRO A 127 -77.00 51.90 81.25
CA PRO A 127 -77.21 52.82 82.35
C PRO A 127 -77.75 52.15 83.62
N SER A 128 -77.48 52.84 84.72
CA SER A 128 -77.91 52.69 86.10
C SER A 128 -79.43 52.49 86.30
N ASN A 129 -79.82 51.59 87.21
CA ASN A 129 -80.68 51.87 88.39
C ASN A 129 -81.07 50.59 89.17
N LEU A 130 -81.36 50.77 90.46
CA LEU A 130 -82.00 49.86 91.45
C LEU A 130 -81.13 48.89 92.29
N LEU A 131 -80.47 49.49 93.31
CA LEU A 131 -80.46 49.04 94.72
C LEU A 131 -81.90 48.60 95.13
N THR A 132 -82.20 47.45 95.71
CA THR A 132 -81.75 46.93 97.00
C THR A 132 -82.24 45.46 97.17
N ASN A 133 -81.39 44.47 96.89
CA ASN A 133 -81.44 43.08 97.43
C ASN A 133 -80.23 42.24 96.93
N GLN A 134 -79.11 42.91 96.67
CA GLN A 134 -78.05 42.48 95.74
C GLN A 134 -76.74 42.10 96.44
N THR A 135 -76.75 41.68 97.71
CA THR A 135 -75.51 41.37 98.46
C THR A 135 -75.20 39.87 98.56
N SER A 136 -76.21 38.99 98.52
CA SER A 136 -75.99 37.53 98.50
C SER A 136 -75.78 36.98 97.09
N VAL A 137 -76.50 37.51 96.10
CA VAL A 137 -76.31 37.15 94.68
C VAL A 137 -74.95 37.63 94.16
N GLN A 138 -74.49 38.81 94.57
CA GLN A 138 -73.15 39.28 94.20
C GLN A 138 -72.01 38.51 94.88
N GLN A 139 -72.21 37.98 96.08
CA GLN A 139 -71.19 37.10 96.70
C GLN A 139 -71.08 35.74 95.99
N GLU A 140 -72.20 35.17 95.54
CA GLU A 140 -72.22 33.92 94.77
C GLU A 140 -71.61 34.11 93.36
N GLU A 141 -71.93 35.21 92.69
CA GLU A 141 -71.31 35.59 91.42
C GLU A 141 -69.83 35.90 91.58
N MET A 142 -69.41 36.57 92.66
CA MET A 142 -68.00 36.80 92.97
C MET A 142 -67.24 35.48 93.11
N LYS A 143 -67.79 34.48 93.80
CA LYS A 143 -67.16 33.16 93.94
C LYS A 143 -66.99 32.46 92.59
N LYS A 144 -68.02 32.47 91.74
CA LYS A 144 -67.94 31.90 90.37
C LYS A 144 -66.92 32.63 89.51
N ILE A 145 -66.80 33.96 89.65
CA ILE A 145 -65.78 34.74 88.96
C ILE A 145 -64.38 34.36 89.47
N LEU A 146 -64.22 34.19 90.78
CA LEU A 146 -62.94 33.82 91.39
C LEU A 146 -62.49 32.41 90.98
N GLU A 147 -63.42 31.46 90.88
CA GLU A 147 -63.14 30.10 90.41
C GLU A 147 -62.81 30.06 88.91
N ARG A 148 -63.50 30.86 88.08
CA ARG A 148 -63.14 31.06 86.68
C ARG A 148 -61.77 31.71 86.53
N LEU A 149 -61.46 32.72 87.33
CA LEU A 149 -60.14 33.37 87.31
C LEU A 149 -59.04 32.37 87.64
N LYS A 150 -59.26 31.51 88.64
CA LYS A 150 -58.32 30.48 89.03
C LYS A 150 -58.11 29.43 87.95
N SER A 151 -59.18 28.97 87.29
CA SER A 151 -59.03 28.02 86.17
C SER A 151 -58.39 28.67 84.93
N THR A 152 -58.65 29.95 84.66
CA THR A 152 -57.94 30.68 83.60
C THR A 152 -56.48 30.91 83.92
N GLU A 153 -56.12 31.07 85.20
CA GLU A 153 -54.74 31.21 85.66
C GLU A 153 -53.98 29.88 85.48
N GLU A 154 -54.57 28.76 85.88
CA GLU A 154 -54.02 27.41 85.62
C GLU A 154 -53.89 27.11 84.12
N ALA A 155 -54.86 27.51 83.31
CA ALA A 155 -54.79 27.38 81.85
C ALA A 155 -53.68 28.25 81.23
N LEU A 156 -53.49 29.47 81.75
CA LEU A 156 -52.42 30.38 81.33
C LEU A 156 -51.04 29.85 81.72
N GLU A 157 -50.87 29.26 82.91
CA GLU A 157 -49.60 28.62 83.28
C GLU A 157 -49.29 27.43 82.39
N LYS A 158 -50.29 26.60 82.06
CA LYS A 158 -50.11 25.48 81.13
C LYS A 158 -49.73 25.96 79.73
N GLU A 159 -50.39 27.01 79.22
CA GLU A 159 -50.00 27.61 77.93
C GLU A 159 -48.59 28.19 77.97
N ARG A 160 -48.20 28.89 79.04
CA ARG A 160 -46.82 29.40 79.21
C ARG A 160 -45.80 28.28 79.19
N GLY A 161 -46.07 27.15 79.86
CA GLY A 161 -45.21 25.96 79.81
C GLY A 161 -45.03 25.44 78.38
N THR A 162 -46.14 25.27 77.64
CA THR A 162 -46.08 24.81 76.24
C THR A 162 -45.40 25.82 75.31
N ARG A 163 -45.50 27.12 75.61
CA ARG A 163 -44.84 28.17 74.84
C ARG A 163 -43.32 28.12 75.02
N ILE A 164 -42.85 27.93 76.26
CA ILE A 164 -41.43 27.76 76.55
C ILE A 164 -40.88 26.52 75.83
N GLU A 165 -41.59 25.38 75.87
CA GLU A 165 -41.19 24.18 75.11
C GLU A 165 -41.07 24.47 73.61
N ARG A 166 -42.07 25.13 73.01
CA ARG A 166 -42.01 25.53 71.59
C ARG A 166 -40.84 26.47 71.29
N GLU A 167 -40.57 27.43 72.16
CA GLU A 167 -39.43 28.35 71.99
C GLU A 167 -38.09 27.59 72.04
N THR A 168 -37.94 26.59 72.92
CA THR A 168 -36.74 25.75 72.95
C THR A 168 -36.62 24.82 71.73
N GLU A 169 -37.72 24.33 71.18
CA GLU A 169 -37.71 23.55 69.93
C GLU A 169 -37.33 24.41 68.73
N ILE A 170 -37.85 25.63 68.65
CA ILE A 170 -37.48 26.61 67.61
C ILE A 170 -35.97 26.91 67.68
N GLU A 171 -35.41 27.07 68.87
CA GLU A 171 -33.98 27.30 69.04
C GLU A 171 -33.14 26.09 68.58
N LYS A 172 -33.56 24.87 68.91
CA LYS A 172 -32.92 23.64 68.41
C LYS A 172 -32.97 23.53 66.89
N LEU A 173 -34.13 23.84 66.28
CA LEU A 173 -34.29 23.82 64.83
C LEU A 173 -33.45 24.89 64.13
N ASN A 174 -33.34 26.09 64.71
CA ASN A 174 -32.47 27.14 64.18
C ASN A 174 -30.99 26.75 64.23
N ASN A 175 -30.54 26.12 65.33
CA ASN A 175 -29.17 25.62 65.43
C ASN A 175 -28.90 24.51 64.39
N LEU A 176 -29.85 23.59 64.18
CA LEU A 176 -29.75 22.59 63.11
C LEU A 176 -29.71 23.24 61.72
N LEU A 177 -30.51 24.28 61.49
CA LEU A 177 -30.53 25.00 60.22
C LEU A 177 -29.18 25.69 59.93
N GLU A 178 -28.56 26.33 60.92
CA GLU A 178 -27.23 26.93 60.75
C GLU A 178 -26.13 25.89 60.52
N THR A 179 -26.16 24.75 61.22
CA THR A 179 -25.19 23.66 60.97
C THR A 179 -25.33 23.09 59.56
N THR A 180 -26.56 22.78 59.12
CA THR A 180 -26.81 22.24 57.78
C THR A 180 -26.48 23.24 56.68
N LYS A 181 -26.67 24.54 56.92
CA LYS A 181 -26.24 25.61 56.00
C LYS A 181 -24.72 25.65 55.88
N GLY A 182 -23.98 25.56 56.99
CA GLY A 182 -22.52 25.47 56.99
C GLY A 182 -22.00 24.25 56.21
N ASP A 183 -22.62 23.09 56.42
CA ASP A 183 -22.28 21.87 55.68
C ASP A 183 -22.54 22.03 54.17
N LEU A 184 -23.69 22.61 53.78
CA LEU A 184 -24.02 22.90 52.38
C LEU A 184 -23.03 23.87 51.73
N GLU A 185 -22.63 24.93 52.44
CA GLU A 185 -21.63 25.88 51.95
C GLU A 185 -20.26 25.20 51.75
N SER A 186 -19.88 24.28 52.64
CA SER A 186 -18.64 23.50 52.52
C SER A 186 -18.66 22.58 51.30
N VAL A 187 -19.77 21.88 51.06
CA VAL A 187 -19.96 20.99 49.91
C VAL A 187 -19.99 21.80 48.60
N LEU A 188 -20.67 22.95 48.60
CA LEU A 188 -20.74 23.82 47.44
C LEU A 188 -19.36 24.38 47.07
N LYS A 189 -18.54 24.71 48.07
CA LYS A 189 -17.14 25.09 47.85
C LYS A 189 -16.31 23.93 47.29
N ALA A 190 -16.42 22.73 47.86
CA ALA A 190 -15.71 21.56 47.36
C ALA A 190 -16.06 21.22 45.90
N HIS A 191 -17.34 21.24 45.55
CA HIS A 191 -17.76 21.02 44.17
C HIS A 191 -17.31 22.14 43.22
N LYS A 192 -17.27 23.39 43.68
CA LYS A 192 -16.73 24.48 42.87
C LYS A 192 -15.26 24.26 42.55
N ASP A 193 -14.46 23.87 43.55
CA ASP A 193 -13.03 23.58 43.38
C ASP A 193 -12.81 22.37 42.44
N GLU A 194 -13.64 21.33 42.53
CA GLU A 194 -13.63 20.19 41.61
C GLU A 194 -13.97 20.59 40.16
N VAL A 195 -14.99 21.45 39.97
CA VAL A 195 -15.39 21.94 38.65
C VAL A 195 -14.28 22.78 38.02
N GLU A 196 -13.61 23.65 38.79
CA GLU A 196 -12.45 24.41 38.33
C GLU A 196 -11.30 23.48 37.93
N LYS A 197 -11.03 22.44 38.73
CA LYS A 197 -10.04 21.41 38.41
C LYS A 197 -10.35 20.70 37.08
N PHE A 198 -11.59 20.23 36.89
CA PHE A 198 -11.99 19.58 35.64
C PHE A 198 -11.95 20.54 34.44
N SER A 199 -12.24 21.82 34.64
CA SER A 199 -12.12 22.83 33.59
C SER A 199 -10.67 22.99 33.14
N ASN A 200 -9.72 23.03 34.08
CA ASN A 200 -8.29 23.11 33.77
C ASN A 200 -7.78 21.86 33.07
N GLU A 201 -8.12 20.67 33.56
CA GLU A 201 -7.77 19.38 32.92
C GLU A 201 -8.33 19.29 31.49
N LYS A 202 -9.55 19.77 31.26
CA LYS A 202 -10.16 19.83 29.93
C LYS A 202 -9.39 20.77 28.99
N GLN A 203 -8.91 21.90 29.50
CA GLN A 203 -8.10 22.85 28.72
C GLN A 203 -6.75 22.23 28.34
N GLU A 204 -6.06 21.59 29.28
CA GLU A 204 -4.80 20.89 29.03
C GLU A 204 -4.96 19.76 28.00
N LEU A 205 -6.01 18.95 28.12
CA LEU A 205 -6.33 17.91 27.14
C LEU A 205 -6.62 18.50 25.76
N SER A 206 -7.33 19.64 25.68
CA SER A 206 -7.59 20.32 24.40
C SER A 206 -6.30 20.81 23.73
N GLU A 207 -5.37 21.38 24.50
CA GLU A 207 -4.06 21.79 23.98
C GLU A 207 -3.22 20.59 23.52
N THR A 208 -3.27 19.50 24.26
CA THR A 208 -2.57 18.25 23.91
C THR A 208 -3.10 17.66 22.60
N ILE A 209 -4.43 17.64 22.42
CA ILE A 209 -5.07 17.20 21.17
C ILE A 209 -4.62 18.07 19.99
N LYS A 210 -4.54 19.40 20.16
CA LYS A 210 -4.06 20.30 19.11
C LYS A 210 -2.60 20.02 18.71
N ARG A 211 -1.73 19.74 19.68
CA ARG A 211 -0.33 19.35 19.41
C ARG A 211 -0.26 18.04 18.63
N LEU A 212 -1.00 17.02 19.07
CA LEU A 212 -1.04 15.72 18.38
C LEU A 212 -1.62 15.82 16.95
N GLN A 213 -2.59 16.72 16.73
CA GLN A 213 -3.10 17.00 15.39
C GLN A 213 -2.04 17.64 14.50
N ALA A 214 -1.31 18.64 15.01
CA ALA A 214 -0.22 19.27 14.27
C ALA A 214 0.90 18.26 13.93
N ASP A 215 1.26 17.39 14.87
CA ASP A 215 2.24 16.33 14.64
C ASP A 215 1.74 15.31 13.59
N SER A 216 0.46 14.92 13.66
CA SER A 216 -0.17 14.04 12.67
C SER A 216 -0.15 14.64 11.26
N ASP A 217 -0.42 15.94 11.14
CA ASP A 217 -0.39 16.64 9.86
C ASP A 217 1.04 16.78 9.31
N ALA A 218 2.02 17.02 10.18
CA ALA A 218 3.44 17.04 9.81
C ALA A 218 3.90 15.66 9.28
N VAL A 219 3.57 14.58 9.99
CA VAL A 219 3.88 13.20 9.57
C VAL A 219 3.19 12.86 8.25
N LYS A 220 1.95 13.34 8.03
CA LYS A 220 1.25 13.17 6.76
C LYS A 220 1.98 13.89 5.62
N GLY A 221 2.45 15.13 5.85
CA GLY A 221 3.25 15.88 4.88
C GLY A 221 4.57 15.18 4.53
N GLU A 222 5.28 14.64 5.53
CA GLU A 222 6.49 13.84 5.31
C GLU A 222 6.21 12.57 4.51
N LYS A 223 5.13 11.86 4.84
CA LYS A 223 4.69 10.67 4.09
C LYS A 223 4.41 11.01 2.63
N ASP A 224 3.67 12.09 2.36
CA ASP A 224 3.34 12.50 1.00
C ASP A 224 4.60 12.90 0.21
N SER A 225 5.57 13.56 0.86
CA SER A 225 6.89 13.84 0.27
C SER A 225 7.67 12.57 -0.06
N LEU A 226 7.67 11.58 0.83
CA LEU A 226 8.34 10.30 0.59
C LEU A 226 7.67 9.49 -0.52
N VAL A 227 6.33 9.50 -0.61
CA VAL A 227 5.59 8.86 -1.71
C VAL A 227 5.93 9.51 -3.05
N ALA A 228 6.06 10.84 -3.10
CA ALA A 228 6.49 11.55 -4.31
C ALA A 228 7.93 11.19 -4.71
N LYS A 229 8.86 11.09 -3.76
CA LYS A 229 10.23 10.62 -4.04
C LYS A 229 10.25 9.18 -4.53
N LEU A 230 9.43 8.31 -3.94
CA LEU A 230 9.36 6.90 -4.33
C LEU A 230 8.84 6.75 -5.76
N SER A 231 7.81 7.50 -6.16
CA SER A 231 7.30 7.47 -7.53
C SER A 231 8.32 8.00 -8.55
N GLU A 232 9.11 9.01 -8.20
CA GLU A 232 10.24 9.48 -9.02
C GLU A 232 11.30 8.40 -9.19
N THR A 233 11.68 7.71 -8.10
CA THR A 233 12.65 6.60 -8.18
C THR A 233 12.12 5.41 -8.99
N GLU A 234 10.83 5.09 -8.91
CA GLU A 234 10.20 4.06 -9.74
C GLU A 234 10.23 4.43 -11.23
N ALA A 235 10.00 5.71 -11.56
CA ALA A 235 10.10 6.20 -12.93
C ALA A 235 11.54 6.08 -13.48
N LEU A 236 12.54 6.45 -12.67
CA LEU A 236 13.95 6.29 -13.04
C LEU A 236 14.33 4.81 -13.24
N MET A 237 13.85 3.91 -12.37
CA MET A 237 14.09 2.47 -12.50
C MET A 237 13.49 1.90 -13.79
N ARG A 238 12.32 2.38 -14.23
CA ARG A 238 11.73 1.96 -15.52
C ARG A 238 12.58 2.41 -16.71
N VAL A 239 13.05 3.66 -16.71
CA VAL A 239 13.92 4.17 -17.78
C VAL A 239 15.24 3.40 -17.83
N LEU A 240 15.83 3.09 -16.68
CA LEU A 240 17.05 2.27 -16.62
C LEU A 240 16.83 0.85 -17.12
N ALA A 241 15.68 0.24 -16.79
CA ALA A 241 15.32 -1.09 -17.29
C ALA A 241 15.16 -1.10 -18.81
N GLU A 242 14.51 -0.08 -19.38
CA GLU A 242 14.35 0.06 -20.84
C GLU A 242 15.72 0.20 -21.54
N LYS A 243 16.59 1.09 -21.04
CA LYS A 243 17.96 1.23 -21.55
C LYS A 243 18.77 -0.07 -21.47
N LEU A 244 18.64 -0.81 -20.37
CA LEU A 244 19.31 -2.11 -20.23
C LEU A 244 18.81 -3.11 -21.28
N THR A 245 17.51 -3.12 -21.58
CA THR A 245 16.97 -4.00 -22.64
C THR A 245 17.44 -3.60 -24.04
N GLU A 246 17.60 -2.30 -24.32
CA GLU A 246 18.17 -1.82 -25.58
C GLU A 246 19.65 -2.22 -25.73
N GLU A 247 20.44 -2.08 -24.66
CA GLU A 247 21.84 -2.53 -24.63
C GLU A 247 21.94 -4.06 -24.81
N GLN A 248 21.03 -4.83 -24.20
CA GLN A 248 20.97 -6.27 -24.41
C GLN A 248 20.60 -6.66 -25.85
N ALA A 249 19.69 -5.91 -26.49
CA ALA A 249 19.32 -6.15 -27.88
C ALA A 249 20.49 -5.84 -28.83
N THR A 250 21.20 -4.72 -28.63
CA THR A 250 22.36 -4.35 -29.45
C THR A 250 23.52 -5.32 -29.28
N THR A 251 23.80 -5.79 -28.07
CA THR A 251 24.83 -6.81 -27.83
C THR A 251 24.49 -8.16 -28.46
N LEU A 252 23.22 -8.54 -28.50
CA LEU A 252 22.78 -9.75 -29.21
C LEU A 252 22.98 -9.62 -30.72
N GLU A 253 22.69 -8.45 -31.28
CA GLU A 253 22.87 -8.20 -32.72
C GLU A 253 24.35 -8.20 -33.11
N LEU A 254 25.22 -7.56 -32.32
CA LEU A 254 26.67 -7.61 -32.52
C LEU A 254 27.21 -9.04 -32.44
N LYS A 255 26.68 -9.88 -31.55
CA LYS A 255 27.06 -11.31 -31.47
C LYS A 255 26.73 -12.06 -32.76
N LYS A 256 25.54 -11.84 -33.34
CA LYS A 256 25.17 -12.46 -34.63
C LYS A 256 26.11 -12.01 -35.75
N GLN A 257 26.39 -10.70 -35.83
CA GLN A 257 27.32 -10.17 -36.83
C GLN A 257 28.72 -10.82 -36.72
N ILE A 258 29.21 -11.02 -35.49
CA ILE A 258 30.49 -11.71 -35.26
C ILE A 258 30.44 -13.18 -35.72
N GLU A 259 29.32 -13.89 -35.49
CA GLU A 259 29.17 -15.27 -35.96
C GLU A 259 29.14 -15.36 -37.49
N ASP A 260 28.44 -14.45 -38.16
CA ASP A 260 28.39 -14.42 -39.62
C ASP A 260 29.77 -14.09 -40.22
N LEU A 261 30.50 -13.12 -39.65
CA LEU A 261 31.88 -12.83 -40.05
C LEU A 261 32.81 -14.02 -39.83
N LYS A 262 32.64 -14.78 -38.75
CA LYS A 262 33.40 -16.02 -38.51
C LYS A 262 33.11 -17.08 -39.57
N ARG A 263 31.85 -17.25 -39.99
CA ARG A 263 31.48 -18.18 -41.07
C ARG A 263 32.12 -17.78 -42.40
N GLU A 264 32.07 -16.50 -42.74
CA GLU A 264 32.68 -16.01 -43.98
C GLU A 264 34.21 -16.16 -43.96
N ASN A 265 34.87 -15.81 -42.85
CA ASN A 265 36.31 -16.04 -42.69
C ASN A 265 36.69 -17.51 -42.82
N ASN A 266 35.89 -18.44 -42.26
CA ASN A 266 36.14 -19.87 -42.41
C ASN A 266 35.99 -20.33 -43.87
N LYS A 267 34.99 -19.81 -44.58
CA LYS A 267 34.79 -20.08 -46.00
C LYS A 267 35.98 -19.59 -46.84
N GLN A 268 36.43 -18.36 -46.60
CA GLN A 268 37.63 -17.82 -47.24
C GLN A 268 38.89 -18.63 -46.93
N ALA A 269 39.04 -19.10 -45.68
CA ALA A 269 40.16 -19.97 -45.32
C ALA A 269 40.13 -21.30 -46.07
N ASP A 270 38.94 -21.88 -46.29
CA ASP A 270 38.80 -23.12 -47.06
C ASP A 270 39.02 -22.92 -48.56
N GLU A 271 38.58 -21.80 -49.12
CA GLU A 271 38.90 -21.39 -50.50
C GLU A 271 40.42 -21.23 -50.69
N LEU A 272 41.11 -20.57 -49.75
CA LEU A 272 42.58 -20.44 -49.77
C LEU A 272 43.29 -21.79 -49.67
N LYS A 273 42.80 -22.73 -48.87
CA LYS A 273 43.32 -24.11 -48.85
C LYS A 273 43.13 -24.80 -50.19
N GLY A 274 41.98 -24.58 -50.84
CA GLY A 274 41.70 -25.10 -52.19
C GLY A 274 42.70 -24.58 -53.21
N LEU A 275 42.92 -23.26 -53.26
CA LEU A 275 43.91 -22.63 -54.14
C LEU A 275 45.34 -23.10 -53.84
N SER A 276 45.69 -23.28 -52.56
CA SER A 276 47.00 -23.80 -52.15
C SER A 276 47.24 -25.22 -52.68
N ARG A 277 46.23 -26.09 -52.68
CA ARG A 277 46.30 -27.43 -53.29
C ARG A 277 46.52 -27.34 -54.80
N GLN A 278 45.75 -26.49 -55.49
CA GLN A 278 45.91 -26.29 -56.94
C GLN A 278 47.33 -25.81 -57.31
N LEU A 279 47.91 -24.89 -56.52
CA LEU A 279 49.30 -24.45 -56.70
C LEU A 279 50.30 -25.58 -56.46
N SER A 280 50.05 -26.45 -55.49
CA SER A 280 50.88 -27.64 -55.26
C SER A 280 50.84 -28.59 -56.46
N ASP A 281 49.66 -28.83 -57.02
CA ASP A 281 49.48 -29.69 -58.19
C ASP A 281 50.17 -29.10 -59.42
N LEU A 282 49.98 -27.80 -59.69
CA LEU A 282 50.70 -27.07 -60.74
C LEU A 282 52.22 -27.17 -60.59
N ARG A 283 52.74 -27.05 -59.36
CA ARG A 283 54.17 -27.20 -59.08
C ARG A 283 54.66 -28.62 -59.37
N SER A 284 53.86 -29.65 -59.08
CA SER A 284 54.22 -31.03 -59.41
C SER A 284 54.26 -31.27 -60.92
N MET A 285 53.25 -30.77 -61.66
CA MET A 285 53.22 -30.85 -63.13
C MET A 285 54.41 -30.13 -63.76
N LEU A 286 54.79 -28.95 -63.27
CA LEU A 286 55.97 -28.23 -63.73
C LEU A 286 57.26 -29.02 -63.50
N ARG A 287 57.38 -29.75 -62.38
CA ARG A 287 58.52 -30.65 -62.15
C ARG A 287 58.54 -31.79 -63.14
N THR A 288 57.41 -32.46 -63.36
CA THR A 288 57.30 -33.55 -64.35
C THR A 288 57.67 -33.06 -65.75
N ILE A 289 57.15 -31.91 -66.19
CA ILE A 289 57.49 -31.32 -67.49
C ILE A 289 59.00 -31.01 -67.57
N SER A 290 59.59 -30.49 -66.49
CA SER A 290 61.03 -30.22 -66.43
C SER A 290 61.85 -31.51 -66.53
N ASP A 291 61.44 -32.56 -65.82
CA ASP A 291 62.11 -33.86 -65.83
C ASP A 291 61.99 -34.55 -67.19
N ASP A 292 60.79 -34.52 -67.80
CA ASP A 292 60.52 -35.03 -69.14
C ASP A 292 61.35 -34.29 -70.19
N ARG A 293 61.45 -32.96 -70.07
CA ARG A 293 62.31 -32.15 -70.94
C ARG A 293 63.77 -32.55 -70.80
N LEU A 294 64.27 -32.72 -69.59
CA LEU A 294 65.66 -33.15 -69.36
C LEU A 294 65.90 -34.58 -69.89
N ALA A 295 64.94 -35.48 -69.75
CA ALA A 295 65.01 -36.83 -70.30
C ALA A 295 65.05 -36.82 -71.83
N LEU A 296 64.23 -35.98 -72.47
CA LEU A 296 64.21 -35.79 -73.92
C LEU A 296 65.54 -35.17 -74.40
N GLU A 297 66.05 -34.15 -73.72
CA GLU A 297 67.36 -33.54 -74.04
C GLU A 297 68.49 -34.58 -73.95
N ARG A 298 68.47 -35.48 -72.95
CA ARG A 298 69.42 -36.59 -72.85
C ARG A 298 69.27 -37.61 -73.98
N GLN A 299 68.04 -37.97 -74.36
CA GLN A 299 67.80 -38.88 -75.48
C GLN A 299 68.30 -38.30 -76.81
N TYR A 300 68.03 -37.02 -77.07
CA TYR A 300 68.56 -36.33 -78.25
C TYR A 300 70.09 -36.29 -78.25
N CYS A 301 70.72 -35.97 -77.12
CA CYS A 301 72.18 -35.96 -77.03
C CYS A 301 72.76 -37.36 -77.28
N ALA A 302 72.17 -38.42 -76.70
CA ALA A 302 72.62 -39.80 -76.89
C ALA A 302 72.38 -40.33 -78.31
N ALA A 303 71.33 -39.87 -79.00
CA ALA A 303 71.09 -40.24 -80.39
C ALA A 303 72.08 -39.58 -81.35
N LEU A 304 72.47 -38.35 -81.05
CA LEU A 304 73.35 -37.53 -81.88
C LEU A 304 74.84 -37.70 -81.58
N ASP A 305 75.19 -38.31 -80.46
CA ASP A 305 76.54 -38.79 -80.11
C ASP A 305 76.78 -40.11 -80.86
N VAL A 306 77.26 -39.99 -82.10
CA VAL A 306 77.38 -41.10 -83.04
C VAL A 306 78.67 -41.89 -82.81
N ASP A 307 79.70 -41.24 -82.27
CA ASP A 307 80.98 -41.88 -81.94
C ASP A 307 81.05 -42.43 -80.51
N GLY A 308 80.12 -42.03 -79.63
CA GLY A 308 79.93 -42.57 -78.30
C GLY A 308 80.90 -42.00 -77.26
N ASP A 309 81.54 -40.86 -77.54
CA ASP A 309 82.52 -40.24 -76.64
C ASP A 309 81.86 -39.45 -75.49
N GLY A 310 80.54 -39.31 -75.51
CA GLY A 310 79.75 -38.61 -74.50
C GLY A 310 79.67 -37.10 -74.71
N THR A 311 80.22 -36.56 -75.80
CA THR A 311 80.22 -35.14 -76.14
C THR A 311 79.79 -34.90 -77.58
N LEU A 312 78.82 -34.01 -77.76
CA LEU A 312 78.30 -33.68 -79.09
C LEU A 312 79.27 -32.73 -79.82
N THR A 313 80.09 -33.27 -80.72
CA THR A 313 81.13 -32.53 -81.44
C THR A 313 80.85 -32.43 -82.94
N VAL A 314 81.67 -31.64 -83.65
CA VAL A 314 81.66 -31.66 -85.13
C VAL A 314 82.08 -33.04 -85.65
N GLY A 315 82.79 -33.83 -84.83
CA GLY A 315 83.14 -35.22 -85.13
C GLY A 315 81.91 -36.10 -85.31
N ASP A 316 80.90 -35.97 -84.46
CA ASP A 316 79.63 -36.70 -84.60
C ASP A 316 78.89 -36.37 -85.89
N VAL A 317 78.90 -35.10 -86.28
CA VAL A 317 78.29 -34.66 -87.54
C VAL A 317 79.01 -35.27 -88.73
N ASP A 318 80.35 -35.31 -88.71
CA ASP A 318 81.14 -35.97 -89.76
C ASP A 318 80.89 -37.49 -89.75
N ALA A 319 80.78 -38.12 -88.58
CA ALA A 319 80.45 -39.53 -88.43
C ALA A 319 79.04 -39.87 -88.96
N LEU A 320 78.06 -39.00 -88.70
CA LEU A 320 76.68 -39.12 -89.19
C LEU A 320 76.63 -38.93 -90.71
N LEU A 321 77.30 -37.91 -91.25
CA LEU A 321 77.40 -37.68 -92.70
C LEU A 321 78.11 -38.82 -93.43
N ARG A 322 79.15 -39.41 -92.84
CA ARG A 322 79.83 -40.59 -93.39
C ARG A 322 78.92 -41.82 -93.40
N LYS A 323 78.14 -42.04 -92.34
CA LYS A 323 77.13 -43.12 -92.30
C LYS A 323 76.05 -42.93 -93.37
N VAL A 324 75.56 -41.70 -93.56
CA VAL A 324 74.58 -41.36 -94.60
C VAL A 324 75.16 -41.52 -96.01
N ALA A 325 76.42 -41.12 -96.23
CA ALA A 325 77.08 -41.22 -97.54
C ALA A 325 77.50 -42.65 -97.92
N ALA A 326 77.60 -43.56 -96.94
CA ALA A 326 77.99 -44.95 -97.15
C ALA A 326 76.86 -45.84 -97.70
N ASP A 327 75.62 -45.33 -97.79
CA ASP A 327 74.42 -46.04 -98.29
C ASP A 327 74.12 -47.36 -97.58
N ASP A 328 74.74 -47.59 -96.41
CA ASP A 328 74.34 -48.67 -95.51
C ASP A 328 72.92 -48.38 -95.07
N GLU A 329 72.01 -49.35 -95.17
CA GLU A 329 70.66 -49.30 -94.61
C GLU A 329 70.75 -48.88 -93.14
N ILE A 330 70.69 -47.58 -92.88
CA ILE A 330 70.62 -47.06 -91.53
C ILE A 330 69.25 -47.51 -91.05
N ARG A 331 69.23 -48.60 -90.29
CA ARG A 331 68.03 -49.08 -89.59
C ARG A 331 67.37 -47.85 -89.01
N TYR A 332 66.15 -47.57 -89.48
CA TYR A 332 65.37 -46.40 -89.14
C TYR A 332 65.52 -46.08 -87.64
N ASN A 333 66.35 -45.08 -87.33
CA ASN A 333 66.49 -44.58 -85.99
C ASN A 333 65.69 -43.29 -85.94
N LYS A 334 64.46 -43.41 -85.46
CA LYS A 334 63.51 -42.29 -85.33
C LYS A 334 64.06 -41.09 -84.56
N ALA A 335 65.13 -41.28 -83.79
CA ALA A 335 65.81 -40.21 -83.08
C ALA A 335 66.76 -39.36 -83.95
N LEU A 336 67.17 -39.88 -85.12
CA LEU A 336 68.09 -39.22 -86.06
C LEU A 336 67.39 -38.58 -87.26
N ASP A 337 66.14 -38.96 -87.54
CA ASP A 337 65.23 -38.31 -88.49
C ASP A 337 64.61 -37.08 -87.81
N LEU A 338 65.32 -35.94 -87.85
CA LEU A 338 64.98 -34.73 -87.10
C LEU A 338 63.90 -33.88 -87.79
N ASN A 339 63.60 -34.16 -89.05
CA ASN A 339 62.53 -33.52 -89.81
C ASN A 339 61.27 -34.41 -89.91
N ASN A 340 61.37 -35.67 -89.45
CA ASN A 340 60.33 -36.68 -89.40
C ASN A 340 59.78 -37.05 -90.79
N ASP A 341 60.64 -37.01 -91.81
CA ASP A 341 60.31 -37.32 -93.21
C ASP A 341 60.47 -38.81 -93.55
N GLY A 342 60.89 -39.62 -92.59
CA GLY A 342 61.06 -41.06 -92.71
C GLY A 342 62.45 -41.48 -93.17
N ARG A 343 63.38 -40.55 -93.42
CA ARG A 343 64.76 -40.81 -93.84
C ARG A 343 65.73 -40.05 -92.94
N ILE A 344 66.98 -40.51 -92.91
CA ILE A 344 68.08 -39.79 -92.27
C ILE A 344 68.92 -39.25 -93.41
N ASP A 345 68.88 -37.93 -93.63
CA ASP A 345 69.56 -37.32 -94.76
C ASP A 345 70.41 -36.09 -94.38
N VAL A 346 70.98 -35.43 -95.40
CA VAL A 346 71.84 -34.26 -95.21
C VAL A 346 71.08 -33.10 -94.55
N ALA A 347 69.76 -33.00 -94.73
CA ALA A 347 68.95 -31.98 -94.09
C ALA A 347 68.89 -32.18 -92.56
N ASP A 348 68.87 -33.43 -92.08
CA ASP A 348 68.97 -33.74 -90.66
C ASP A 348 70.35 -33.37 -90.10
N ALA A 349 71.43 -33.74 -90.79
CA ALA A 349 72.79 -33.36 -90.39
C ALA A 349 73.00 -31.84 -90.33
N LEU A 350 72.43 -31.10 -91.29
CA LEU A 350 72.45 -29.63 -91.29
C LEU A 350 71.66 -29.03 -90.11
N ARG A 351 70.56 -29.66 -89.68
CA ARG A 351 69.82 -29.25 -88.49
C ARG A 351 70.64 -29.44 -87.21
N VAL A 352 71.37 -30.56 -87.09
CA VAL A 352 72.30 -30.79 -85.98
C VAL A 352 73.38 -29.72 -85.95
N MET A 353 73.99 -29.40 -87.09
CA MET A 353 74.99 -28.34 -87.17
C MET A 353 74.45 -26.98 -86.75
N ARG A 354 73.25 -26.61 -87.21
CA ARG A 354 72.60 -25.36 -86.79
C ARG A 354 72.33 -25.34 -85.29
N PHE A 355 71.85 -26.45 -84.73
CA PHE A 355 71.63 -26.60 -83.30
C PHE A 355 72.92 -26.42 -82.49
N LEU A 356 74.02 -27.05 -82.91
CA LEU A 356 75.34 -26.88 -82.26
C LEU A 356 75.85 -25.45 -82.36
N GLN A 357 75.63 -24.78 -83.50
CA GLN A 357 76.04 -23.40 -83.71
C GLN A 357 75.24 -22.41 -82.84
N GLU A 358 73.93 -22.62 -82.69
CA GLU A 358 73.08 -21.84 -81.77
C GLU A 358 73.49 -22.05 -80.30
N ARG A 359 73.89 -23.26 -79.94
CA ARG A 359 74.32 -23.59 -78.57
C ARG A 359 75.69 -22.99 -78.22
N LYS A 360 76.58 -22.84 -79.20
CA LYS A 360 77.88 -22.15 -79.02
C LYS A 360 77.73 -20.63 -78.83
N ASN A 361 76.61 -20.05 -79.27
CA ASN A 361 76.34 -18.61 -79.20
C ASN A 361 75.49 -18.19 -77.99
N ARG A 362 75.00 -19.13 -77.17
CA ARG A 362 74.40 -18.87 -75.86
C ARG A 362 75.41 -19.17 -74.77
#